data_AF-B3MZ59-F1
#
_entry.id   AF-B3MZ59-F1
#
_cell.length_a   1.000
_cell.length_b   1.000
_cell.length_c   1.000
_cell.angle_alpha   90.00
_cell.angle_beta   90.00
_cell.angle_gamma   90.00
#
_symmetry.space_group_name_H-M   'P 1'
#
loop_
_entity.id
_entity.type
_entity.pdbx_description
1 polymer ?
#
loop_
_entity_poly.entity_id
_entity_poly.type
_entity_poly.pdbx_seq_one_letter_code
_entity_poly.pdbx_strand_id
1 'polypeptide(L)'
;MGMVQKRKKMHYGDTHLQRRWRVRNRRRDLDQIDDDLRTRSGELINQNVDLDKPGFAQFYCVHCAKYFIDDTAMQAHFRTKVHKRRLKALETEPYSIEESERAAGKGSFQKAKKRVMETQPTKDEVIAGKRIKVEEKAEAMAEEPSTSKATPRKKPEKMET
;
A
#
# COMPACT_ATOMS: atom_id res chain seq x y z
N MET A 1 57.33 8.77 -2.40
CA MET A 1 55.98 8.38 -1.96
C MET A 1 55.01 8.59 -3.11
N GLY A 2 54.30 7.56 -3.57
CA GLY A 2 53.41 7.63 -4.74
C GLY A 2 52.11 8.37 -4.41
N MET A 3 51.72 9.32 -5.27
CA MET A 3 50.49 10.10 -5.10
C MET A 3 49.24 9.21 -5.16
N VAL A 4 48.27 9.49 -4.29
CA VAL A 4 46.97 8.79 -4.23
C VAL A 4 46.24 8.97 -5.57
N GLN A 5 46.07 7.88 -6.32
CA GLN A 5 45.41 7.95 -7.63
C GLN A 5 43.92 8.26 -7.48
N LYS A 6 43.44 9.25 -8.27
CA LYS A 6 42.01 9.61 -8.33
C LYS A 6 41.19 8.41 -8.79
N ARG A 7 40.25 7.95 -7.96
CA ARG A 7 39.28 6.92 -8.34
C ARG A 7 38.50 7.37 -9.59
N LYS A 8 38.52 6.59 -10.67
CA LYS A 8 37.89 6.95 -11.96
C LYS A 8 36.35 6.93 -11.97
N LYS A 9 35.68 6.50 -10.90
CA LYS A 9 34.20 6.45 -10.75
C LYS A 9 33.78 6.95 -9.37
N MET A 10 33.90 8.25 -9.14
CA MET A 10 33.55 8.89 -7.86
C MET A 10 32.06 9.26 -7.81
N HIS A 11 31.47 9.54 -8.97
CA HIS A 11 30.10 10.03 -9.08
C HIS A 11 29.14 8.90 -9.41
N TYR A 12 28.18 8.68 -8.52
CA TYR A 12 27.01 7.85 -8.78
C TYR A 12 25.90 8.76 -9.30
N GLY A 13 25.75 8.86 -10.62
CA GLY A 13 24.76 9.75 -11.23
C GLY A 13 23.30 9.27 -11.07
N ASP A 14 22.35 10.10 -11.47
CA ASP A 14 20.91 9.87 -11.28
C ASP A 14 20.27 8.92 -12.29
N THR A 15 21.08 8.26 -13.11
CA THR A 15 20.63 7.30 -14.13
C THR A 15 19.75 6.19 -13.54
N HIS A 16 19.94 5.83 -12.27
CA HIS A 16 19.14 4.83 -11.56
C HIS A 16 17.71 5.34 -11.26
N LEU A 17 17.55 6.60 -10.86
CA LEU A 17 16.25 7.25 -10.65
C LEU A 17 15.50 7.38 -11.97
N GLN A 18 16.19 7.87 -13.01
CA GLN A 18 15.59 8.07 -14.33
C GLN A 18 15.13 6.73 -14.96
N ARG A 19 15.87 5.64 -14.76
CA ARG A 19 15.46 4.29 -15.19
C ARG A 19 14.23 3.79 -14.42
N ARG A 20 14.10 4.12 -13.14
CA ARG A 20 12.97 3.72 -12.30
C ARG A 20 11.68 4.44 -12.66
N TRP A 21 11.75 5.73 -13.02
CA TRP A 21 10.58 6.55 -13.34
C TRP A 21 10.13 6.49 -14.80
N ARG A 22 10.84 5.74 -15.64
CA ARG A 22 10.49 5.56 -17.05
C ARG A 22 9.12 4.87 -17.20
N VAL A 23 8.29 5.37 -18.12
CA VAL A 23 6.92 4.89 -18.38
C VAL A 23 6.86 3.39 -18.65
N ARG A 24 7.84 2.83 -19.39
CA ARG A 24 7.88 1.38 -19.70
C ARG A 24 7.97 0.47 -18.46
N ASN A 25 8.43 1.01 -17.32
CA ASN A 25 8.57 0.28 -16.05
C ASN A 25 7.51 0.73 -15.02
N ARG A 26 6.50 1.50 -15.45
CA ARG A 26 5.43 2.00 -14.59
C ARG A 26 4.63 0.82 -14.04
N ARG A 27 4.32 0.89 -12.75
CA ARG A 27 3.47 -0.09 -12.06
C ARG A 27 2.03 0.43 -12.04
N ARG A 28 1.06 -0.45 -11.75
CA ARG A 28 -0.32 -0.03 -11.54
C ARG A 28 -0.41 1.02 -10.42
N ASP A 29 -1.21 2.04 -10.68
CA ASP A 29 -1.44 3.15 -9.77
C ASP A 29 -2.44 2.76 -8.65
N LEU A 30 -2.71 3.65 -7.70
CA LEU A 30 -3.52 3.33 -6.52
C LEU A 30 -5.02 3.27 -6.83
N ASP A 31 -5.49 4.22 -7.63
CA ASP A 31 -6.84 4.31 -8.18
C ASP A 31 -7.23 3.05 -8.98
N GLN A 32 -6.36 2.61 -9.89
CA GLN A 32 -6.57 1.39 -10.68
C GLN A 32 -6.71 0.14 -9.80
N ILE A 33 -5.97 0.08 -8.69
CA ILE A 33 -6.06 -1.05 -7.75
C ILE A 33 -7.34 -0.96 -6.91
N ASP A 34 -7.80 0.23 -6.53
CA ASP A 34 -9.09 0.37 -5.84
C ASP A 34 -10.24 -0.11 -6.73
N ASP A 35 -10.20 0.24 -8.02
CA ASP A 35 -11.15 -0.24 -9.02
C ASP A 35 -11.12 -1.76 -9.18
N ASP A 36 -9.91 -2.34 -9.23
CA ASP A 36 -9.71 -3.80 -9.27
C ASP A 36 -10.30 -4.49 -8.04
N LEU A 37 -10.12 -3.91 -6.85
CA LEU A 37 -10.66 -4.45 -5.60
C LEU A 37 -12.19 -4.46 -5.61
N ARG A 38 -12.80 -3.42 -6.17
CA ARG A 38 -14.26 -3.27 -6.24
C ARG A 38 -14.91 -4.19 -7.27
N THR A 39 -14.29 -4.35 -8.44
CA THR A 39 -14.93 -5.00 -9.60
C THR A 39 -14.40 -6.40 -9.90
N ARG A 40 -13.07 -6.56 -9.89
CA ARG A 40 -12.38 -7.72 -10.48
C ARG A 40 -11.64 -8.59 -9.47
N SER A 41 -11.85 -8.37 -8.17
CA SER A 41 -11.08 -9.02 -7.11
C SER A 41 -11.15 -10.55 -7.19
N GLY A 42 -12.32 -11.13 -7.44
CA GLY A 42 -12.47 -12.59 -7.58
C GLY A 42 -11.75 -13.17 -8.81
N GLU A 43 -11.85 -12.48 -9.95
CA GLU A 43 -11.22 -12.89 -11.21
C GLU A 43 -9.70 -12.82 -11.15
N LEU A 44 -9.17 -11.78 -10.49
CA LEU A 44 -7.72 -11.59 -10.34
C LEU A 44 -7.08 -12.60 -9.41
N ILE A 45 -7.83 -13.15 -8.45
CA ILE A 45 -7.35 -14.20 -7.54
C ILE A 45 -7.38 -15.56 -8.24
N ASN A 46 -8.45 -15.83 -9.00
CA ASN A 46 -8.65 -17.09 -9.72
C ASN A 46 -8.37 -16.93 -11.21
N GLN A 47 -7.16 -16.46 -11.55
CA GLN A 47 -6.76 -16.32 -12.96
C GLN A 47 -6.54 -17.67 -13.62
N ASN A 48 -6.83 -17.72 -14.92
CA ASN A 48 -6.44 -18.85 -15.75
C ASN A 48 -4.92 -19.00 -15.80
N VAL A 49 -4.47 -20.24 -16.01
CA VAL A 49 -3.05 -20.59 -16.10
C VAL A 49 -2.42 -19.87 -17.30
N ASP A 50 -1.41 -19.04 -17.03
CA ASP A 50 -0.71 -18.24 -18.04
C ASP A 50 0.79 -18.51 -17.96
N LEU A 51 1.37 -19.05 -19.02
CA LEU A 51 2.76 -19.51 -19.07
C LEU A 51 3.79 -18.37 -19.08
N ASP A 52 3.40 -17.16 -19.48
CA ASP A 52 4.32 -16.03 -19.59
C ASP A 52 4.57 -15.33 -18.23
N LYS A 53 3.71 -15.61 -17.25
CA LYS A 53 3.76 -15.00 -15.92
C LYS A 53 4.39 -15.93 -14.90
N PRO A 54 5.10 -15.40 -13.89
CA PRO A 54 5.67 -16.23 -12.83
C PRO A 54 4.56 -16.92 -12.04
N GLY A 55 4.81 -18.17 -11.64
CA GLY A 55 3.83 -19.00 -10.92
C GLY A 55 2.55 -19.26 -11.71
N PHE A 56 2.66 -19.24 -13.05
CA PHE A 56 1.55 -19.44 -13.98
C PHE A 56 0.34 -18.52 -13.75
N ALA A 57 0.59 -17.30 -13.27
CA ALA A 57 -0.40 -16.32 -12.82
C ALA A 57 -1.29 -16.75 -11.64
N GLN A 58 -1.06 -17.93 -11.05
CA GLN A 58 -1.90 -18.46 -9.98
C GLN A 58 -1.63 -17.76 -8.65
N PHE A 59 -0.41 -17.31 -8.38
CA PHE A 59 -0.05 -16.68 -7.10
C PHE A 59 0.01 -15.16 -7.25
N TYR A 60 -1.15 -14.51 -7.13
CA TYR A 60 -1.30 -13.08 -7.35
C TYR A 60 -1.77 -12.32 -6.10
N CYS A 61 -1.09 -11.21 -5.80
CA CYS A 61 -1.50 -10.27 -4.75
C CYS A 61 -2.20 -9.06 -5.39
N VAL A 62 -3.49 -8.91 -5.11
CA VAL A 62 -4.33 -7.83 -5.68
C VAL A 62 -3.84 -6.46 -5.23
N HIS A 63 -3.57 -6.27 -3.94
CA HIS A 63 -3.19 -4.97 -3.37
C HIS A 63 -1.89 -4.40 -3.95
N CYS A 64 -0.93 -5.27 -4.28
CA CYS A 64 0.39 -4.87 -4.79
C CYS A 64 0.54 -5.06 -6.30
N ALA A 65 -0.49 -5.60 -6.98
CA ALA A 65 -0.48 -5.98 -8.38
C ALA A 65 0.78 -6.75 -8.80
N LYS A 66 1.12 -7.79 -8.03
CA LYS A 66 2.37 -8.56 -8.22
C LYS A 66 2.11 -10.06 -8.24
N TYR A 67 2.74 -10.73 -9.19
CA TYR A 67 2.78 -12.19 -9.33
C TYR A 67 3.97 -12.78 -8.55
N PHE A 68 3.77 -13.97 -8.01
CA PHE A 68 4.76 -14.76 -7.27
C PHE A 68 4.93 -16.14 -7.90
N ILE A 69 6.01 -16.82 -7.53
CA ILE A 69 6.34 -18.15 -8.06
C ILE A 69 5.57 -19.24 -7.29
N ASP A 70 5.53 -19.14 -5.96
CA ASP A 70 4.92 -20.11 -5.05
C ASP A 70 4.05 -19.43 -3.96
N ASP A 71 3.19 -20.21 -3.30
CA ASP A 71 2.38 -19.75 -2.16
C ASP A 71 3.23 -19.24 -0.99
N THR A 72 4.35 -19.91 -0.69
CA THR A 72 5.24 -19.52 0.41
C THR A 72 5.81 -18.12 0.20
N ALA A 73 6.17 -17.78 -1.04
CA ALA A 73 6.66 -16.45 -1.42
C ALA A 73 5.57 -15.39 -1.30
N MET A 74 4.32 -15.73 -1.63
CA MET A 74 3.16 -14.85 -1.46
C MET A 74 2.85 -14.60 0.02
N GLN A 75 2.84 -15.65 0.85
CA GLN A 75 2.63 -15.52 2.30
C GLN A 75 3.76 -14.71 2.96
N ALA A 76 5.00 -14.92 2.56
CA ALA A 76 6.14 -14.12 3.00
C ALA A 76 5.94 -12.64 2.64
N HIS A 77 5.43 -12.35 1.43
CA HIS A 77 5.13 -10.98 1.00
C HIS A 77 4.11 -10.28 1.91
N PHE A 78 3.04 -10.94 2.34
CA PHE A 78 2.03 -10.34 3.23
C PHE A 78 2.61 -9.86 4.57
N ARG A 79 3.64 -10.55 5.07
CA ARG A 79 4.32 -10.17 6.32
C ARG A 79 5.22 -8.94 6.17
N THR A 80 5.65 -8.62 4.94
CA THR A 80 6.61 -7.53 4.68
C THR A 80 6.03 -6.14 4.89
N LYS A 81 6.90 -5.18 5.22
CA LYS A 81 6.53 -3.77 5.38
C LYS A 81 6.00 -3.14 4.08
N VAL A 82 6.44 -3.61 2.92
CA VAL A 82 6.00 -3.09 1.62
C VAL A 82 4.51 -3.33 1.44
N HIS A 83 4.05 -4.54 1.75
CA HIS A 83 2.64 -4.89 1.67
C HIS A 83 1.80 -4.09 2.68
N LYS A 84 2.23 -4.05 3.95
CA LYS A 84 1.55 -3.29 5.00
C LYS A 84 1.44 -1.79 4.69
N ARG A 85 2.44 -1.21 4.02
CA ARG A 85 2.38 0.18 3.54
C ARG A 85 1.35 0.37 2.43
N ARG A 86 1.19 -0.63 1.55
CA ARG A 86 0.21 -0.58 0.46
C ARG A 86 -1.21 -0.68 0.99
N LEU A 87 -1.48 -1.54 1.97
CA LEU A 87 -2.78 -1.60 2.65
C LEU A 87 -3.16 -0.25 3.25
N LYS A 88 -2.24 0.37 4.01
CA LYS A 88 -2.45 1.70 4.59
C LYS A 88 -2.73 2.79 3.54
N ALA A 89 -2.16 2.68 2.34
CA ALA A 89 -2.43 3.61 1.26
C ALA A 89 -3.81 3.40 0.60
N LEU A 90 -4.35 2.18 0.67
CA LEU A 90 -5.67 1.81 0.16
C LEU A 90 -6.79 2.00 1.20
N GLU A 91 -6.44 2.20 2.47
CA GLU A 91 -7.40 2.58 3.52
C GLU A 91 -8.05 3.93 3.21
N THR A 92 -7.30 4.86 2.60
CA THR A 92 -7.83 6.15 2.15
C THR A 92 -8.36 6.06 0.73
N GLU A 93 -9.48 6.70 0.45
CA GLU A 93 -9.96 6.85 -0.93
C GLU A 93 -8.88 7.46 -1.83
N PRO A 94 -8.67 6.89 -3.04
CA PRO A 94 -7.64 7.36 -3.94
C PRO A 94 -7.99 8.76 -4.49
N TYR A 95 -6.94 9.56 -4.68
CA TYR A 95 -7.06 10.88 -5.26
C TYR A 95 -7.66 10.83 -6.67
N SER A 96 -8.63 11.70 -6.96
CA SER A 96 -9.32 11.76 -8.24
C SER A 96 -9.15 13.11 -8.93
N ILE A 97 -9.41 13.15 -10.24
CA ILE A 97 -9.38 14.40 -11.01
C ILE A 97 -10.44 15.37 -10.48
N GLU A 98 -11.62 14.88 -10.10
CA GLU A 98 -12.69 15.70 -9.52
C GLU A 98 -12.25 16.40 -8.24
N GLU A 99 -11.46 15.73 -7.39
CA GLU A 99 -10.90 16.34 -6.18
C GLU A 99 -9.97 17.50 -6.53
N SER A 100 -9.16 17.34 -7.60
CA SER A 100 -8.30 18.41 -8.14
C SER A 100 -9.11 19.63 -8.57
N GLU A 101 -10.21 19.39 -9.28
CA GLU A 101 -11.08 20.45 -9.81
C GLU A 101 -11.81 21.19 -8.69
N ARG A 102 -12.29 20.45 -7.67
CA ARG A 102 -12.90 21.03 -6.47
C ARG A 102 -11.91 21.92 -5.71
N ALA A 103 -10.65 21.48 -5.57
CA ALA A 103 -9.60 22.30 -4.97
C ALA A 103 -9.29 23.57 -5.78
N ALA A 104 -9.46 23.52 -7.12
CA ALA A 104 -9.36 24.68 -7.99
C ALA A 104 -10.62 25.59 -7.99
N GLY A 105 -11.60 25.32 -7.12
CA GLY A 105 -12.83 26.10 -6.99
C GLY A 105 -13.99 25.63 -7.88
N LYS A 106 -13.83 24.52 -8.59
CA LYS A 106 -14.90 23.90 -9.39
C LYS A 106 -15.61 22.83 -8.56
N GLY A 107 -16.51 23.24 -7.67
CA GLY A 107 -17.40 22.34 -6.91
C GLY A 107 -17.30 22.48 -5.38
N SER A 108 -17.93 21.54 -4.67
CA SER A 108 -18.00 21.53 -3.20
C SER A 108 -16.89 20.69 -2.57
N PHE A 109 -16.35 21.14 -1.43
CA PHE A 109 -15.40 20.36 -0.63
C PHE A 109 -16.04 19.09 -0.07
N GLN A 110 -15.34 17.95 -0.21
CA GLN A 110 -15.71 16.67 0.40
C GLN A 110 -14.49 16.09 1.10
N LYS A 111 -14.69 15.57 2.32
CA LYS A 111 -13.63 14.89 3.07
C LYS A 111 -13.43 13.48 2.51
N ALA A 112 -12.18 13.02 2.40
CA ALA A 112 -11.85 11.67 1.97
C ALA A 112 -12.36 10.64 2.99
N LYS A 113 -13.00 9.56 2.51
CA LYS A 113 -13.44 8.47 3.40
C LYS A 113 -12.28 7.54 3.72
N LYS A 114 -12.33 6.95 4.91
CA LYS A 114 -11.39 5.92 5.36
C LYS A 114 -12.10 4.58 5.45
N ARG A 115 -11.42 3.54 4.99
CA ARG A 115 -11.87 2.14 4.99
C ARG A 115 -10.88 1.30 5.79
N VAL A 116 -11.33 0.23 6.41
CA VAL A 116 -10.43 -0.78 6.98
C VAL A 116 -10.20 -1.85 5.93
N MET A 117 -8.94 -2.06 5.57
CA MET A 117 -8.55 -3.08 4.60
C MET A 117 -7.87 -4.23 5.32
N GLU A 118 -8.45 -5.42 5.21
CA GLU A 118 -7.80 -6.66 5.64
C GLU A 118 -7.00 -7.26 4.48
N THR A 119 -5.97 -8.04 4.82
CA THR A 119 -5.17 -8.77 3.83
C THR A 119 -5.99 -9.85 3.14
N GLN A 120 -5.68 -10.11 1.87
CA GLN A 120 -6.23 -11.22 1.10
C GLN A 120 -6.11 -12.56 1.86
N PRO A 121 -7.21 -13.35 1.97
CA PRO A 121 -7.19 -14.68 2.57
C PRO A 121 -6.39 -15.67 1.70
N THR A 122 -5.88 -16.74 2.32
CA THR A 122 -5.14 -17.80 1.59
C THR A 122 -6.05 -18.49 0.58
N LYS A 123 -5.48 -19.11 -0.46
CA LYS A 123 -6.25 -19.76 -1.54
C LYS A 123 -7.26 -20.79 -1.03
N ASP A 124 -6.88 -21.58 -0.03
CA ASP A 124 -7.77 -22.57 0.59
C ASP A 124 -9.00 -21.91 1.23
N GLU A 125 -8.81 -20.74 1.82
CA GLU A 125 -9.89 -19.94 2.39
C GLU A 125 -10.73 -19.22 1.33
N VAL A 126 -10.13 -18.88 0.19
CA VAL A 126 -10.85 -18.36 -0.99
C VAL A 126 -11.74 -19.43 -1.61
N ILE A 127 -11.27 -20.68 -1.71
CA ILE A 127 -12.09 -21.83 -2.13
C ILE A 127 -13.23 -22.07 -1.15
N ALA A 128 -12.99 -21.87 0.16
CA ALA A 128 -14.02 -21.86 1.18
C ALA A 128 -14.97 -20.63 1.15
N GLY A 129 -14.79 -19.73 0.18
CA GLY A 129 -15.71 -18.61 -0.09
C GLY A 129 -15.36 -17.30 0.60
N LYS A 130 -14.21 -17.17 1.28
CA LYS A 130 -13.81 -15.89 1.89
C LYS A 130 -13.37 -14.89 0.80
N ARG A 131 -14.06 -13.75 0.74
CA ARG A 131 -13.69 -12.61 -0.11
C ARG A 131 -12.97 -11.54 0.70
N ILE A 132 -12.24 -10.66 0.01
CA ILE A 132 -11.61 -9.48 0.63
C ILE A 132 -12.74 -8.61 1.20
N LYS A 133 -12.72 -8.40 2.52
CA LYS A 133 -13.68 -7.52 3.20
C LYS A 133 -13.18 -6.08 3.06
N VAL A 134 -13.98 -5.24 2.42
CA VAL A 134 -13.81 -3.79 2.44
C VAL A 134 -14.88 -3.26 3.39
N GLU A 135 -14.52 -3.06 4.64
CA GLU A 135 -15.43 -2.47 5.63
C GLU A 135 -15.26 -0.96 5.61
N GLU A 136 -16.33 -0.25 5.26
CA GLU A 136 -16.38 1.20 5.35
C GLU A 136 -16.44 1.59 6.83
N LYS A 137 -15.41 2.28 7.34
CA LYS A 137 -15.51 2.93 8.65
C LYS A 137 -16.37 4.16 8.46
N ALA A 138 -17.64 4.05 8.83
CA ALA A 138 -18.49 5.22 9.01
C ALA A 138 -17.92 6.06 10.15
N GLU A 139 -17.25 7.17 9.84
CA GLU A 139 -16.96 8.23 10.81
C GLU A 139 -18.29 8.92 11.15
N ALA A 140 -19.11 8.27 11.97
CA ALA A 140 -20.09 8.96 12.80
C ALA A 140 -19.37 9.33 14.11
N MET A 141 -18.60 10.41 14.10
CA MET A 141 -18.39 11.36 15.21
C MET A 141 -17.52 12.51 14.69
N ALA A 142 -18.10 13.71 14.72
CA ALA A 142 -17.35 14.95 14.65
C ALA A 142 -16.40 15.02 15.85
N GLU A 143 -15.08 14.93 15.62
CA GLU A 143 -14.11 15.42 16.61
C GLU A 143 -14.03 16.95 16.47
N GLU A 144 -14.75 17.62 17.35
CA GLU A 144 -14.39 18.93 17.88
C GLU A 144 -12.95 18.86 18.45
N PRO A 145 -12.10 19.89 18.27
CA PRO A 145 -10.74 19.88 18.80
C PRO A 145 -10.74 20.10 20.32
N SER A 146 -10.78 19.02 21.12
CA SER A 146 -10.55 19.12 22.56
C SER A 146 -9.05 19.27 22.86
N THR A 147 -8.65 20.50 23.15
CA THR A 147 -7.39 20.81 23.82
C THR A 147 -7.44 20.29 25.27
N SER A 148 -6.96 19.07 25.54
CA SER A 148 -6.81 18.57 26.91
C SER A 148 -5.34 18.38 27.27
N LYS A 149 -4.91 19.25 28.18
CA LYS A 149 -3.61 19.36 28.87
C LYS A 149 -2.88 18.02 29.10
N ALA A 150 -1.58 18.02 28.80
CA ALA A 150 -0.66 16.98 29.25
C ALA A 150 -0.66 16.87 30.78
N THR A 151 -1.06 15.72 31.32
CA THR A 151 -0.84 15.36 32.72
C THR A 151 0.64 15.07 32.96
N PRO A 152 1.30 15.67 33.97
CA PRO A 152 2.71 15.44 34.24
C PRO A 152 2.93 14.02 34.77
N ARG A 153 3.97 13.34 34.26
CA ARG A 153 4.38 12.01 34.74
C ARG A 153 4.85 12.12 36.20
N LYS A 154 4.17 11.43 37.11
CA LYS A 154 4.58 11.29 38.51
C LYS A 154 5.94 10.56 38.56
N LYS A 155 6.97 11.23 39.07
CA LYS A 155 8.31 10.67 39.25
C LYS A 155 8.23 9.60 40.37
N PRO A 156 8.76 8.39 40.21
CA PRO A 156 8.73 7.40 41.29
C PRO A 156 9.64 7.88 42.43
N GLU A 157 9.10 7.90 43.65
CA GLU A 157 9.87 8.19 44.86
C GLU A 157 10.92 7.09 45.05
N LYS A 158 12.16 7.51 45.28
CA LYS A 158 13.25 6.62 45.67
C LYS A 158 12.90 6.04 47.04
N MET A 159 12.82 4.72 47.15
CA MET A 159 12.85 4.07 48.46
C MET A 159 14.26 4.24 49.04
N GLU A 160 14.37 4.95 50.16
CA GLU A 160 15.59 5.03 50.96
C GLU A 160 15.70 3.78 51.84
N THR A 161 16.92 3.25 51.93
CA THR A 161 17.46 2.52 53.10
C THR A 161 18.57 3.37 53.67
#